data_AF-A0A527ZTF4-F1
#
_entry.id   AF-A0A527ZTF4-F1
#
_cell.length_a   1.000
_cell.length_b   1.000
_cell.length_c   1.000
_cell.angle_alpha   90.00
_cell.angle_beta   90.00
_cell.angle_gamma   90.00
#
_symmetry.space_group_name_H-M   'P 1'
#
loop_
_entity.id
_entity.type
_entity.pdbx_description
1 polymer ?
#
loop_
_entity_poly.entity_id
_entity_poly.type
_entity_poly.pdbx_seq_one_letter_code
_entity_poly.pdbx_strand_id
1 'polypeptide(L)'
;QIVERKDPRTNRTKRDQLFPRFHQLDVVRKLLADSKDMGAGRRVLVQHSAGSGKSNSIAWLAHQLVRLANNAGQVFDSVIVVTDRRILDQQIRDTIKQFAQVGATVGHAEHSGDLRRFITDGKKIIITTVQKFPFILDDIGSQHKDRRFAIIIDEAHSSQGGKAAAALNAALTGADDGEENETVEDKINAIMEQRKMLPNASYFAFTATPKNKTLEIFGEPLPDGHAVKHRPFHSYTMKQAIQEGFILDVLRYYTPVNSYYRLVKTVDADPEFDTKRATKKLRRYVESNDHAIRLKAEIMVDHFHEQVLALNKIGGQARAMVVTSGIERAIQYYHAVGAYLAERKSPYRAIVAFSGEHEFRDAKVTEASLNGFPSKDIVDQIETDPYRFLICADKFQTGYDQPLLHSMYVDKALSGIKAVQT
;
A
#
# COMPACT_ATOMS: atom_id res chain seq x y z
N GLN A 1 -1.60 -6.38 22.04
CA GLN A 1 -0.75 -7.32 21.27
C GLN A 1 0.68 -7.15 21.73
N ILE A 2 1.48 -8.22 21.79
CA ILE A 2 2.94 -8.09 21.92
C ILE A 2 3.53 -8.34 20.54
N VAL A 3 4.29 -7.37 20.01
CA VAL A 3 5.02 -7.51 18.76
C VAL A 3 6.50 -7.66 19.08
N GLU A 4 7.06 -8.75 18.58
CA GLU A 4 8.49 -8.99 18.64
C GLU A 4 9.14 -8.47 17.36
N ARG A 5 10.09 -7.55 17.48
CA ARG A 5 10.97 -7.15 16.37
C ARG A 5 12.37 -7.63 16.68
N LYS A 6 12.91 -8.45 15.79
CA LYS A 6 14.29 -8.88 15.86
C LYS A 6 15.13 -7.89 15.07
N ASP A 7 16.07 -7.23 15.73
CA ASP A 7 17.04 -6.37 15.07
C ASP A 7 18.01 -7.26 14.27
N PRO A 8 18.06 -7.14 12.94
CA PRO A 8 18.91 -7.98 12.10
C PRO A 8 20.40 -7.72 12.30
N ARG A 9 20.79 -6.54 12.82
CA ARG A 9 22.20 -6.17 13.05
C ARG A 9 22.68 -6.62 14.43
N THR A 10 21.85 -6.51 15.45
CA THR A 10 22.22 -6.88 16.83
C THR A 10 21.74 -8.26 17.24
N ASN A 11 20.88 -8.90 16.42
CA ASN A 11 20.21 -10.17 16.69
C ASN A 11 19.34 -10.14 17.97
N ARG A 12 19.11 -8.95 18.57
CA ARG A 12 18.31 -8.77 19.78
C ARG A 12 16.83 -8.69 19.43
N THR A 13 16.01 -9.34 20.25
CA THR A 13 14.55 -9.26 20.13
C THR A 13 14.02 -8.16 21.04
N LYS A 14 13.41 -7.13 20.47
CA LYS A 14 12.65 -6.11 21.21
C LYS A 14 11.18 -6.54 21.24
N ARG A 15 10.54 -6.39 22.40
CA ARG A 15 9.12 -6.66 22.60
C ARG A 15 8.39 -5.35 22.83
N ASP A 16 7.47 -5.01 21.93
CA ASP A 16 6.66 -3.81 22.03
C ASP A 16 5.20 -4.20 22.26
N GLN A 17 4.54 -3.55 23.21
CA GLN A 17 3.11 -3.74 23.44
C GLN A 17 2.32 -2.75 22.60
N LEU A 18 1.54 -3.27 21.66
CA LEU A 18 0.65 -2.49 20.81
C LEU A 18 -0.77 -2.49 21.41
N PHE A 19 -1.27 -1.29 21.66
CA PHE A 19 -2.65 -1.01 22.03
C PHE A 19 -3.40 -0.41 20.83
N PRO A 20 -4.68 -0.77 20.64
CA PRO A 20 -5.50 -0.18 19.59
C PRO A 20 -5.70 1.31 19.84
N ARG A 21 -5.54 2.11 18.78
CA ARG A 21 -6.04 3.49 18.76
C ARG A 21 -7.56 3.49 18.79
N PHE A 22 -8.17 4.59 19.17
CA PHE A 22 -9.61 4.68 19.37
C PHE A 22 -10.42 4.25 18.13
N HIS A 23 -10.10 4.75 16.94
CA HIS A 23 -10.81 4.39 15.70
C HIS A 23 -10.70 2.89 15.36
N GLN A 24 -9.56 2.26 15.69
CA GLN A 24 -9.34 0.83 15.49
C GLN A 24 -10.16 0.00 16.49
N LEU A 25 -10.18 0.42 17.76
CA LEU A 25 -10.99 -0.22 18.79
C LEU A 25 -12.49 -0.11 18.49
N ASP A 26 -12.92 1.09 18.10
CA ASP A 26 -14.31 1.42 17.80
C ASP A 26 -14.82 0.64 16.58
N VAL A 27 -14.08 0.62 15.47
CA VAL A 27 -14.49 -0.14 14.27
C VAL A 27 -14.58 -1.64 14.55
N VAL A 28 -13.59 -2.21 15.25
CA VAL A 28 -13.60 -3.64 15.55
C VAL A 28 -14.78 -4.00 16.44
N ARG A 29 -15.06 -3.21 17.49
CA ARG A 29 -16.22 -3.45 18.37
C ARG A 29 -17.56 -3.34 17.63
N LYS A 30 -17.73 -2.32 16.79
CA LYS A 30 -18.95 -2.13 16.01
C LYS A 30 -19.19 -3.27 15.01
N LEU A 31 -18.14 -3.71 14.31
CA LEU A 31 -18.24 -4.85 13.38
C LEU A 31 -18.57 -6.16 14.10
N LEU A 32 -18.00 -6.40 15.28
CA LEU A 32 -18.31 -7.58 16.07
C LEU A 32 -19.75 -7.57 16.59
N ALA A 33 -20.24 -6.42 17.07
CA ALA A 33 -21.63 -6.27 17.50
C ALA A 33 -22.60 -6.52 16.34
N ASP A 34 -22.37 -5.86 15.20
CA ASP A 34 -23.17 -6.02 13.98
C ASP A 34 -23.21 -7.47 13.50
N SER A 35 -22.04 -8.14 13.46
CA SER A 35 -21.94 -9.54 13.06
C SER A 35 -22.62 -10.49 14.04
N LYS A 36 -22.61 -10.17 15.34
CA LYS A 36 -23.25 -11.00 16.37
C LYS A 36 -24.76 -10.99 16.23
N ASP A 37 -25.32 -9.80 15.96
CA ASP A 37 -26.76 -9.58 15.89
C ASP A 37 -27.33 -10.09 14.56
N MET A 38 -26.59 -9.91 13.46
CA MET A 38 -27.12 -10.12 12.11
C MET A 38 -26.63 -11.41 11.45
N GLY A 39 -25.59 -12.04 11.99
CA GLY A 39 -25.05 -13.29 11.46
C GLY A 39 -24.27 -13.12 10.15
N ALA A 40 -24.26 -14.18 9.34
CA ALA A 40 -23.60 -14.21 8.04
C ALA A 40 -24.43 -13.51 6.94
N GLY A 41 -23.81 -13.16 5.81
CA GLY A 41 -24.49 -12.55 4.66
C GLY A 41 -24.42 -11.01 4.61
N ARG A 42 -23.66 -10.39 5.53
CA ARG A 42 -23.51 -8.93 5.60
C ARG A 42 -22.50 -8.39 4.60
N ARG A 43 -22.67 -7.13 4.22
CA ARG A 43 -21.72 -6.37 3.40
C ARG A 43 -21.41 -5.09 4.15
N VAL A 44 -20.13 -4.84 4.39
CA VAL A 44 -19.71 -3.74 5.24
C VAL A 44 -18.48 -3.06 4.65
N LEU A 45 -18.58 -1.75 4.46
CA LEU A 45 -17.47 -0.91 4.02
C LEU A 45 -16.89 -0.11 5.20
N VAL A 46 -15.59 -0.26 5.41
CA VAL A 46 -14.79 0.52 6.36
C VAL A 46 -13.87 1.45 5.57
N GLN A 47 -14.08 2.77 5.73
CA GLN A 47 -13.26 3.79 5.09
C GLN A 47 -12.25 4.38 6.08
N HIS A 48 -11.02 3.87 6.11
CA HIS A 48 -9.96 4.36 7.02
C HIS A 48 -8.78 4.91 6.22
N SER A 49 -8.22 6.06 6.62
CA SER A 49 -7.13 6.71 5.87
C SER A 49 -5.90 5.82 5.66
N ALA A 50 -5.11 6.10 4.61
CA ALA A 50 -3.76 5.56 4.51
C ALA A 50 -2.94 5.93 5.77
N GLY A 51 -2.07 5.02 6.23
CA GLY A 51 -1.30 5.22 7.48
C GLY A 51 -2.10 5.16 8.79
N SER A 52 -3.42 4.93 8.76
CA SER A 52 -4.26 4.83 9.98
C SER A 52 -4.04 3.55 10.79
N GLY A 53 -3.29 2.58 10.26
CA GLY A 53 -3.10 1.27 10.86
C GLY A 53 -4.22 0.27 10.55
N LYS A 54 -4.79 0.31 9.33
CA LYS A 54 -5.83 -0.63 8.86
C LYS A 54 -5.44 -2.10 9.04
N SER A 55 -4.19 -2.46 8.74
CA SER A 55 -3.63 -3.81 8.90
C SER A 55 -3.85 -4.38 10.31
N ASN A 56 -3.69 -3.55 11.34
CA ASN A 56 -3.95 -3.95 12.74
C ASN A 56 -5.44 -4.16 13.00
N SER A 57 -6.31 -3.26 12.50
CA SER A 57 -7.76 -3.42 12.61
C SER A 57 -8.23 -4.71 11.95
N ILE A 58 -7.74 -5.04 10.76
CA ILE A 58 -8.03 -6.28 10.02
C ILE A 58 -7.61 -7.50 10.83
N ALA A 59 -6.39 -7.50 11.37
CA ALA A 59 -5.88 -8.64 12.11
C ALA A 59 -6.64 -8.86 13.44
N TRP A 60 -6.95 -7.79 14.18
CA TRP A 60 -7.75 -7.88 15.40
C TRP A 60 -9.19 -8.27 15.13
N LEU A 61 -9.79 -7.79 14.03
CA LEU A 61 -11.11 -8.22 13.58
C LEU A 61 -11.11 -9.71 13.24
N ALA A 62 -10.16 -10.16 12.40
CA ALA A 62 -10.08 -11.55 11.97
C ALA A 62 -10.00 -12.51 13.15
N HIS A 63 -9.14 -12.20 14.12
CA HIS A 63 -8.99 -12.99 15.33
C HIS A 63 -10.27 -13.03 16.18
N GLN A 64 -10.97 -11.91 16.34
CA GLN A 64 -12.19 -11.89 17.16
C GLN A 64 -13.39 -12.52 16.46
N LEU A 65 -13.48 -12.44 15.13
CA LEU A 65 -14.53 -13.09 14.35
C LEU A 65 -14.49 -14.62 14.46
N VAL A 66 -13.30 -15.23 14.56
CA VAL A 66 -13.15 -16.69 14.77
C VAL A 66 -13.86 -17.15 16.04
N ARG A 67 -13.82 -16.34 17.10
CA ARG A 67 -14.39 -16.68 18.42
C ARG A 67 -15.77 -16.07 18.65
N LEU A 68 -16.30 -15.35 17.67
CA LEU A 68 -17.58 -14.69 17.80
C LEU A 68 -18.69 -15.73 17.83
N ALA A 69 -19.51 -15.68 18.89
CA ALA A 69 -20.67 -16.54 19.07
C ALA A 69 -21.89 -15.71 19.48
N ASN A 70 -23.06 -16.17 19.06
CA ASN A 70 -24.37 -15.67 19.48
C ASN A 70 -25.23 -16.83 20.01
N ASN A 71 -26.52 -16.60 20.23
CA ASN A 71 -27.42 -17.60 20.81
C ASN A 71 -27.57 -18.86 19.92
N ALA A 72 -27.24 -18.77 18.63
CA ALA A 72 -27.25 -19.89 17.67
C ALA A 72 -25.88 -20.60 17.55
N GLY A 73 -24.90 -20.25 18.39
CA GLY A 73 -23.55 -20.81 18.38
C GLY A 73 -22.52 -19.89 17.73
N GLN A 74 -21.43 -20.47 17.23
CA GLN A 74 -20.37 -19.71 16.53
C GLN A 74 -20.98 -18.97 15.34
N VAL A 75 -20.58 -17.72 15.05
CA VAL A 75 -21.17 -16.94 13.94
C VAL A 75 -20.54 -17.34 12.58
N PHE A 76 -19.22 -17.56 12.57
CA PHE A 76 -18.46 -17.93 11.38
C PHE A 76 -17.60 -19.16 11.64
N ASP A 77 -17.58 -20.10 10.70
CA ASP A 77 -16.74 -21.31 10.77
C ASP A 77 -15.29 -21.00 10.43
N SER A 78 -15.06 -20.11 9.46
CA SER A 78 -13.75 -19.68 8.98
C SER A 78 -13.74 -18.19 8.62
N VAL A 79 -12.59 -17.54 8.84
CA VAL A 79 -12.30 -16.18 8.44
C VAL A 79 -11.25 -16.19 7.34
N ILE A 80 -11.51 -15.50 6.24
CA ILE A 80 -10.64 -15.39 5.08
C ILE A 80 -10.18 -13.95 4.96
N VAL A 81 -8.87 -13.72 5.02
CA VAL A 81 -8.27 -12.40 4.82
C VAL A 81 -7.68 -12.36 3.42
N VAL A 82 -8.15 -11.42 2.61
CA VAL A 82 -7.77 -11.22 1.22
C VAL A 82 -6.99 -9.90 1.11
N THR A 83 -5.75 -9.98 0.63
CA THR A 83 -4.86 -8.81 0.43
C THR A 83 -4.08 -8.93 -0.89
N ASP A 84 -3.46 -7.84 -1.35
CA ASP A 84 -2.57 -7.89 -2.51
C ASP A 84 -1.26 -8.64 -2.18
N ARG A 85 -0.61 -9.29 -3.16
CA ARG A 85 0.67 -9.97 -3.00
C ARG A 85 1.79 -9.01 -2.59
N ARG A 86 1.75 -7.76 -3.06
CA ARG A 86 2.75 -6.72 -2.73
C ARG A 86 2.58 -6.20 -1.30
N ILE A 87 1.32 -6.10 -0.87
CA ILE A 87 0.88 -5.69 0.47
C ILE A 87 0.58 -6.94 1.32
N LEU A 88 1.13 -8.11 0.95
CA LEU A 88 1.10 -9.27 1.84
C LEU A 88 2.09 -8.96 2.94
N ASP A 89 1.61 -8.10 3.83
CA ASP A 89 2.39 -7.47 4.85
C ASP A 89 2.82 -8.59 5.76
N GLN A 90 4.14 -8.78 5.82
CA GLN A 90 4.75 -9.66 6.80
C GLN A 90 4.20 -9.33 8.19
N GLN A 91 3.82 -8.07 8.46
CA GLN A 91 3.14 -7.67 9.70
C GLN A 91 1.70 -8.21 9.82
N ILE A 92 0.85 -8.23 8.79
CA ILE A 92 -0.49 -8.85 8.86
C ILE A 92 -0.32 -10.35 9.14
N ARG A 93 0.59 -11.00 8.41
CA ARG A 93 0.88 -12.43 8.57
C ARG A 93 1.40 -12.73 9.96
N ASP A 94 2.37 -11.98 10.44
CA ASP A 94 3.00 -12.20 11.75
C ASP A 94 2.07 -11.83 12.89
N THR A 95 1.28 -10.77 12.74
CA THR A 95 0.23 -10.40 13.71
C THR A 95 -0.80 -11.52 13.82
N ILE A 96 -1.35 -11.99 12.70
CA ILE A 96 -2.33 -13.08 12.71
C ILE A 96 -1.70 -14.37 13.27
N LYS A 97 -0.45 -14.70 12.90
CA LYS A 97 0.27 -15.86 13.43
C LYS A 97 0.51 -15.77 14.93
N GLN A 98 0.93 -14.61 15.45
CA GLN A 98 1.14 -14.36 16.87
C GLN A 98 -0.14 -14.61 17.67
N PHE A 99 -1.28 -14.16 17.15
CA PHE A 99 -2.58 -14.39 17.80
C PHE A 99 -3.09 -15.83 17.66
N ALA A 100 -2.79 -16.50 16.54
CA ALA A 100 -3.22 -17.88 16.29
C ALA A 100 -2.45 -18.95 17.09
N GLN A 101 -1.33 -18.60 17.72
CA GLN A 101 -0.62 -19.49 18.65
C GLN A 101 -1.48 -19.89 19.87
N VAL A 102 -2.59 -19.18 20.13
CA VAL A 102 -3.54 -19.51 21.20
C VAL A 102 -4.55 -20.61 20.80
N GLY A 103 -4.34 -21.27 19.65
CA GLY A 103 -5.06 -22.47 19.25
C GLY A 103 -6.04 -22.24 18.10
N ALA A 104 -5.53 -22.08 16.88
CA ALA A 104 -6.15 -22.57 15.64
C ALA A 104 -5.29 -22.24 14.41
N THR A 105 -4.59 -23.25 13.92
CA THR A 105 -4.25 -23.56 12.53
C THR A 105 -4.41 -22.43 11.48
N VAL A 106 -3.37 -21.62 11.29
CA VAL A 106 -3.22 -20.68 10.15
C VAL A 106 -2.71 -21.45 8.94
N GLY A 107 -3.44 -21.40 7.83
CA GLY A 107 -2.97 -21.87 6.53
C GLY A 107 -2.59 -20.68 5.64
N HIS A 108 -1.38 -20.68 5.07
CA HIS A 108 -1.01 -19.75 4.01
C HIS A 108 -1.10 -20.47 2.66
N ALA A 109 -2.03 -20.04 1.81
CA ALA A 109 -2.25 -20.72 0.54
C ALA A 109 -1.27 -20.19 -0.50
N GLU A 110 -0.26 -20.98 -0.86
CA GLU A 110 0.69 -20.66 -1.93
C GLU A 110 0.17 -21.11 -3.30
N HIS A 111 -0.70 -22.12 -3.32
CA HIS A 111 -1.45 -22.59 -4.49
C HIS A 111 -2.96 -22.59 -4.24
N SER A 112 -3.77 -22.61 -5.32
CA SER A 112 -5.23 -22.71 -5.22
C SER A 112 -5.70 -24.04 -4.61
N GLY A 113 -4.92 -25.12 -4.76
CA GLY A 113 -5.17 -26.40 -4.11
C GLY A 113 -5.04 -26.36 -2.57
N ASP A 114 -4.07 -25.61 -2.05
CA ASP A 114 -3.89 -25.44 -0.59
C ASP A 114 -5.11 -24.78 0.05
N LEU A 115 -5.73 -23.87 -0.69
CA LEU A 115 -6.85 -23.06 -0.24
C LEU A 115 -8.10 -23.90 -0.02
N ARG A 116 -8.43 -24.77 -0.98
CA ARG A 116 -9.50 -25.77 -0.83
C ARG A 116 -9.24 -26.66 0.36
N ARG A 117 -8.02 -27.21 0.44
CA ARG A 117 -7.62 -28.04 1.57
C ARG A 117 -7.79 -27.32 2.91
N PHE A 118 -7.44 -26.04 3.03
CA PHE A 118 -7.61 -25.30 4.28
C PHE A 118 -9.06 -25.05 4.65
N ILE A 119 -9.92 -24.84 3.67
CA ILE A 119 -11.36 -24.75 3.93
C ILE A 119 -11.85 -26.12 4.42
N THR A 120 -11.56 -27.21 3.69
CA THR A 120 -11.92 -28.59 4.07
C THR A 120 -11.40 -28.99 5.45
N ASP A 121 -10.14 -28.69 5.76
CA ASP A 121 -9.49 -28.97 7.04
C ASP A 121 -10.05 -28.13 8.20
N GLY A 122 -10.97 -27.21 7.94
CA GLY A 122 -11.60 -26.40 8.98
C GLY A 122 -10.67 -25.35 9.59
N LYS A 123 -9.67 -24.86 8.83
CA LYS A 123 -8.78 -23.79 9.31
C LYS A 123 -9.63 -22.57 9.69
N LYS A 124 -9.38 -22.02 10.88
CA LYS A 124 -10.17 -20.90 11.40
C LYS A 124 -9.80 -19.57 10.73
N ILE A 125 -8.52 -19.36 10.39
CA ILE A 125 -8.06 -18.18 9.65
C ILE A 125 -7.26 -18.62 8.43
N ILE A 126 -7.65 -18.09 7.28
CA ILE A 126 -7.02 -18.36 5.98
C ILE A 126 -6.58 -17.02 5.39
N ILE A 127 -5.30 -16.90 5.06
CA ILE A 127 -4.76 -15.69 4.41
C ILE A 127 -4.46 -16.04 2.95
N THR A 128 -5.02 -15.26 2.03
CA THR A 128 -4.86 -15.46 0.59
C THR A 128 -4.63 -14.15 -0.13
N THR A 129 -4.17 -14.24 -1.38
CA THR A 129 -4.12 -13.09 -2.27
C THR A 129 -5.43 -12.92 -3.02
N VAL A 130 -5.70 -11.70 -3.49
CA VAL A 130 -6.88 -11.39 -4.28
C VAL A 130 -6.96 -12.19 -5.59
N GLN A 131 -5.84 -12.48 -6.25
CA GLN A 131 -5.84 -13.26 -7.50
C GLN A 131 -6.44 -14.67 -7.31
N LYS A 132 -6.43 -15.17 -6.07
CA LYS A 132 -7.00 -16.49 -5.72
C LYS A 132 -8.42 -16.41 -5.20
N PHE A 133 -8.92 -15.21 -4.93
CA PHE A 133 -10.26 -14.97 -4.40
C PHE A 133 -11.41 -15.58 -5.22
N PRO A 134 -11.43 -15.52 -6.58
CA PRO A 134 -12.50 -16.17 -7.34
C PRO A 134 -12.57 -17.68 -7.10
N PHE A 135 -11.43 -18.36 -7.00
CA PHE A 135 -11.41 -19.81 -6.74
C PHE A 135 -12.00 -20.15 -5.36
N ILE A 136 -11.84 -19.27 -4.37
CA ILE A 136 -12.46 -19.42 -3.04
C ILE A 136 -13.98 -19.33 -3.14
N LEU A 137 -14.48 -18.32 -3.85
CA LEU A 137 -15.92 -18.08 -3.91
C LEU A 137 -16.65 -19.23 -4.61
N ASP A 138 -16.06 -19.83 -5.63
CA ASP A 138 -16.62 -21.03 -6.27
C ASP A 138 -16.68 -22.21 -5.29
N ASP A 139 -15.61 -22.41 -4.52
CA ASP A 139 -15.50 -23.50 -3.56
C ASP A 139 -16.51 -23.35 -2.41
N ILE A 140 -16.60 -22.15 -1.82
CA ILE A 140 -17.60 -21.84 -0.79
C ILE A 140 -19.02 -22.02 -1.34
N GLY A 141 -19.28 -21.50 -2.54
CA GLY A 141 -20.59 -21.53 -3.15
C GLY A 141 -21.04 -22.90 -3.63
N SER A 142 -20.13 -23.85 -3.85
CA SER A 142 -20.44 -25.19 -4.36
C SER A 142 -20.32 -26.29 -3.30
N GLN A 143 -19.24 -26.30 -2.50
CA GLN A 143 -18.89 -27.41 -1.61
C GLN A 143 -19.13 -27.12 -0.12
N HIS A 144 -19.26 -25.85 0.27
CA HIS A 144 -19.33 -25.45 1.68
C HIS A 144 -20.54 -24.54 1.99
N LYS A 145 -21.70 -24.83 1.38
CA LYS A 145 -22.94 -24.05 1.56
C LYS A 145 -23.50 -24.09 2.99
N ASP A 146 -23.18 -25.14 3.73
CA ASP A 146 -23.54 -25.39 5.12
C ASP A 146 -22.67 -24.62 6.13
N ARG A 147 -21.54 -24.06 5.68
CA ARG A 147 -20.60 -23.32 6.52
C ARG A 147 -20.72 -21.82 6.30
N ARG A 148 -20.43 -21.05 7.35
CA ARG A 148 -20.47 -19.59 7.36
C ARG A 148 -19.08 -18.99 7.34
N PHE A 149 -18.88 -17.98 6.50
CA PHE A 149 -17.57 -17.38 6.27
C PHE A 149 -17.58 -15.87 6.55
N ALA A 150 -16.49 -15.38 7.12
CA ALA A 150 -16.19 -13.95 7.13
C ALA A 150 -15.04 -13.68 6.16
N ILE A 151 -15.25 -12.81 5.19
CA ILE A 151 -14.27 -12.44 4.17
C ILE A 151 -13.86 -11.00 4.43
N ILE A 152 -12.63 -10.77 4.84
CA ILE A 152 -12.05 -9.45 5.06
C ILE A 152 -11.18 -9.10 3.85
N ILE A 153 -11.47 -7.97 3.20
CA ILE A 153 -10.80 -7.52 1.99
C ILE A 153 -10.03 -6.24 2.33
N ASP A 154 -8.71 -6.25 2.17
CA ASP A 154 -7.87 -5.06 2.29
C ASP A 154 -7.77 -4.31 0.96
N GLU A 155 -7.65 -2.99 1.02
CA GLU A 155 -7.53 -2.07 -0.13
C GLU A 155 -8.62 -2.22 -1.20
N ALA A 156 -9.89 -2.31 -0.81
CA ALA A 156 -11.03 -2.30 -1.74
C ALA A 156 -11.25 -0.92 -2.39
N HIS A 157 -10.41 -0.51 -3.34
CA HIS A 157 -10.67 0.64 -4.22
C HIS A 157 -10.96 0.15 -5.65
N SER A 158 -10.95 0.98 -6.69
CA SER A 158 -11.02 0.49 -8.08
C SER A 158 -10.06 1.28 -8.95
N SER A 159 -9.68 0.77 -10.12
CA SER A 159 -9.10 1.59 -11.19
C SER A 159 -10.20 2.05 -12.16
N GLN A 160 -9.92 3.03 -13.04
CA GLN A 160 -10.94 3.73 -13.83
C GLN A 160 -11.80 2.75 -14.64
N GLY A 161 -13.12 2.86 -14.49
CA GLY A 161 -14.08 1.96 -15.13
C GLY A 161 -14.04 2.06 -16.65
N GLY A 162 -13.94 0.92 -17.32
CA GLY A 162 -14.04 0.87 -18.79
C GLY A 162 -13.98 -0.50 -19.45
N LYS A 163 -13.27 -1.51 -18.91
CA LYS A 163 -12.97 -2.73 -19.71
C LYS A 163 -13.07 -4.10 -18.99
N ALA A 164 -13.68 -4.18 -17.81
CA ALA A 164 -13.78 -5.43 -17.05
C ALA A 164 -14.55 -6.58 -17.75
N ALA A 165 -15.48 -6.27 -18.66
CA ALA A 165 -16.25 -7.28 -19.38
C ALA A 165 -15.48 -7.96 -20.53
N ALA A 166 -14.52 -7.26 -21.15
CA ALA A 166 -13.74 -7.79 -22.27
C ALA A 166 -12.58 -8.70 -21.79
N ALA A 167 -11.96 -8.34 -20.67
CA ALA A 167 -10.80 -9.03 -20.13
C ALA A 167 -11.13 -10.34 -19.41
N LEU A 168 -12.35 -10.51 -18.89
CA LEU A 168 -12.77 -11.80 -18.33
C LEU A 168 -12.91 -12.88 -19.42
N ASN A 169 -13.26 -12.48 -20.65
CA ASN A 169 -13.19 -13.38 -21.80
C ASN A 169 -11.73 -13.72 -22.15
N ALA A 170 -10.81 -12.75 -22.09
CA ALA A 170 -9.38 -12.98 -22.37
C ALA A 170 -8.69 -13.88 -21.33
N ALA A 171 -9.02 -13.71 -20.04
CA ALA A 171 -8.49 -14.52 -18.95
C ALA A 171 -8.99 -15.98 -18.99
N LEU A 172 -10.13 -16.23 -19.62
CA LEU A 172 -10.65 -17.58 -19.87
C LEU A 172 -10.10 -18.19 -21.17
N THR A 173 -9.64 -17.38 -22.13
CA THR A 173 -9.10 -17.85 -23.42
C THR A 173 -7.58 -17.95 -23.46
N GLY A 174 -6.85 -17.49 -22.43
CA GLY A 174 -5.40 -17.66 -22.33
C GLY A 174 -4.59 -16.84 -23.32
N ALA A 175 -5.16 -15.78 -23.88
CA ALA A 175 -4.45 -14.84 -24.76
C ALA A 175 -3.77 -13.76 -23.90
N ASP A 176 -2.45 -13.83 -23.79
CA ASP A 176 -1.59 -12.80 -23.20
C ASP A 176 -1.29 -11.75 -24.28
N ASP A 177 -2.28 -10.92 -24.61
CA ASP A 177 -2.07 -9.72 -25.41
C ASP A 177 -1.82 -8.54 -24.46
N GLY A 178 -0.62 -7.96 -24.59
CA GLY A 178 -0.10 -6.91 -23.74
C GLY A 178 -0.88 -5.61 -23.73
N GLU A 179 -0.63 -4.85 -22.67
CA GLU A 179 -1.00 -3.43 -22.44
C GLU A 179 -2.45 -3.11 -22.04
N GLU A 180 -2.81 -3.46 -20.79
CA GLU A 180 -3.38 -2.55 -19.78
C GLU A 180 -3.49 -3.34 -18.46
N ASN A 181 -2.71 -2.95 -17.43
CA ASN A 181 -2.69 -3.65 -16.14
C ASN A 181 -4.06 -3.55 -15.44
N GLU A 182 -4.92 -4.55 -15.59
CA GLU A 182 -6.09 -4.73 -14.73
C GLU A 182 -5.65 -4.74 -13.27
N THR A 183 -6.27 -3.87 -12.46
CA THR A 183 -5.96 -3.87 -11.03
C THR A 183 -6.60 -5.05 -10.35
N VAL A 184 -5.98 -5.45 -9.24
CA VAL A 184 -6.43 -6.50 -8.33
C VAL A 184 -7.91 -6.32 -7.95
N GLU A 185 -8.33 -5.08 -7.81
CA GLU A 185 -9.68 -4.66 -7.45
C GLU A 185 -10.72 -4.81 -8.57
N ASP A 186 -10.32 -4.58 -9.82
CA ASP A 186 -11.21 -4.74 -10.97
C ASP A 186 -11.69 -6.19 -11.07
N LYS A 187 -10.80 -7.14 -10.71
CA LYS A 187 -11.12 -8.55 -10.59
C LYS A 187 -12.11 -8.80 -9.45
N ILE A 188 -11.92 -8.22 -8.25
CA ILE A 188 -12.89 -8.39 -7.15
C ILE A 188 -14.27 -7.88 -7.56
N ASN A 189 -14.36 -6.65 -8.07
CA ASN A 189 -15.64 -6.06 -8.43
C ASN A 189 -16.33 -6.86 -9.54
N ALA A 190 -15.60 -7.27 -10.59
CA ALA A 190 -16.13 -8.12 -11.64
C ALA A 190 -16.66 -9.46 -11.09
N ILE A 191 -15.93 -10.08 -10.15
CA ILE A 191 -16.39 -11.31 -9.50
C ILE A 191 -17.66 -11.06 -8.68
N MET A 192 -17.74 -9.95 -7.93
CA MET A 192 -18.93 -9.62 -7.13
C MET A 192 -20.13 -9.21 -7.98
N GLU A 193 -19.92 -8.69 -9.20
CA GLU A 193 -20.98 -8.38 -10.16
C GLU A 193 -21.47 -9.61 -10.91
N GLN A 194 -20.55 -10.45 -11.38
CA GLN A 194 -20.88 -11.66 -12.16
C GLN A 194 -21.38 -12.79 -11.28
N ARG A 195 -20.96 -12.84 -10.01
CA ARG A 195 -21.36 -13.88 -9.06
C ARG A 195 -22.25 -13.26 -8.00
N LYS A 196 -23.39 -13.90 -7.77
CA LYS A 196 -24.23 -13.57 -6.62
C LYS A 196 -23.40 -13.75 -5.35
N MET A 197 -23.29 -12.68 -4.57
CA MET A 197 -22.74 -12.70 -3.22
C MET A 197 -23.32 -13.88 -2.44
N LEU A 198 -22.44 -14.63 -1.78
CA LEU A 198 -22.83 -15.87 -1.13
C LEU A 198 -23.62 -15.55 0.14
N PRO A 199 -24.83 -16.09 0.33
CA PRO A 199 -25.66 -15.78 1.50
C PRO A 199 -25.05 -16.29 2.81
N ASN A 200 -24.16 -17.28 2.74
CA ASN A 200 -23.40 -17.82 3.86
C ASN A 200 -22.06 -17.10 4.10
N ALA A 201 -21.79 -15.97 3.43
CA ALA A 201 -20.56 -15.21 3.62
C ALA A 201 -20.84 -13.73 3.96
N SER A 202 -20.17 -13.20 4.99
CA SER A 202 -20.11 -11.76 5.27
C SER A 202 -18.83 -11.16 4.72
N TYR A 203 -18.92 -9.97 4.12
CA TYR A 203 -17.83 -9.29 3.46
C TYR A 203 -17.51 -7.96 4.16
N PHE A 204 -16.27 -7.82 4.62
CA PHE A 204 -15.74 -6.66 5.33
C PHE A 204 -14.66 -6.00 4.47
N ALA A 205 -15.03 -4.97 3.72
CA ALA A 205 -14.12 -4.26 2.82
C ALA A 205 -13.48 -3.07 3.52
N PHE A 206 -12.14 -3.03 3.58
CA PHE A 206 -11.35 -1.91 4.11
C PHE A 206 -10.73 -1.14 2.96
N THR A 207 -10.80 0.19 2.99
CA THR A 207 -10.18 1.04 1.97
C THR A 207 -9.99 2.46 2.49
N ALA A 208 -9.01 3.19 1.96
CA ALA A 208 -8.87 4.62 2.23
C ALA A 208 -9.71 5.49 1.29
N THR A 209 -9.92 5.02 0.06
CA THR A 209 -10.46 5.79 -1.05
C THR A 209 -11.52 4.97 -1.79
N PRO A 210 -12.69 4.73 -1.17
CA PRO A 210 -13.76 4.01 -1.83
C PRO A 210 -14.26 4.82 -3.03
N LYS A 211 -14.46 4.15 -4.16
CA LYS A 211 -15.19 4.74 -5.29
C LYS A 211 -16.69 4.53 -5.13
N ASN A 212 -17.48 5.23 -5.94
CA ASN A 212 -18.94 5.10 -5.97
C ASN A 212 -19.38 3.63 -6.08
N LYS A 213 -18.72 2.84 -6.94
CA LYS A 213 -19.07 1.43 -7.10
C LYS A 213 -18.81 0.58 -5.85
N THR A 214 -17.68 0.81 -5.18
CA THR A 214 -17.38 0.15 -3.89
C THR A 214 -18.43 0.52 -2.84
N LEU A 215 -18.86 1.80 -2.82
CA LEU A 215 -19.93 2.27 -1.94
C LEU A 215 -21.26 1.59 -2.28
N GLU A 216 -21.62 1.41 -3.54
CA GLU A 216 -22.84 0.69 -3.95
C GLU A 216 -22.81 -0.79 -3.53
N ILE A 217 -21.64 -1.45 -3.58
CA ILE A 217 -21.53 -2.89 -3.27
C ILE A 217 -21.50 -3.14 -1.75
N PHE A 218 -20.72 -2.35 -1.00
CA PHE A 218 -20.41 -2.60 0.41
C PHE A 218 -20.91 -1.53 1.38
N GLY A 219 -21.31 -0.36 0.89
CA GLY A 219 -21.80 0.74 1.71
C GLY A 219 -23.23 0.51 2.20
N GLU A 220 -23.58 1.22 3.26
CA GLU A 220 -24.95 1.28 3.76
C GLU A 220 -25.78 2.20 2.88
N PRO A 221 -27.00 1.79 2.47
CA PRO A 221 -27.89 2.65 1.71
C PRO A 221 -28.32 3.84 2.58
N LEU A 222 -28.23 5.02 2.00
CA LEU A 222 -28.64 6.30 2.56
C LEU A 222 -29.63 6.93 1.57
N PRO A 223 -30.94 6.92 1.88
CA PRO A 223 -31.93 7.58 1.04
C PRO A 223 -31.60 9.07 0.87
N ASP A 224 -31.54 9.55 -0.37
CA ASP A 224 -31.30 10.94 -0.73
C ASP A 224 -32.28 11.39 -1.83
N GLY A 225 -33.47 11.81 -1.39
CA GLY A 225 -34.58 12.12 -2.29
C GLY A 225 -34.99 10.92 -3.14
N HIS A 226 -34.87 11.04 -4.47
CA HIS A 226 -35.19 9.97 -5.43
C HIS A 226 -34.01 9.03 -5.73
N ALA A 227 -32.82 9.30 -5.18
CA ALA A 227 -31.63 8.47 -5.36
C ALA A 227 -31.26 7.76 -4.05
N VAL A 228 -30.65 6.59 -4.14
CA VAL A 228 -30.03 5.92 -2.99
C VAL A 228 -28.53 6.17 -3.06
N LYS A 229 -28.03 7.06 -2.20
CA LYS A 229 -26.60 7.17 -1.97
C LYS A 229 -26.14 6.06 -1.05
N HIS A 230 -24.85 5.83 -0.98
CA HIS A 230 -24.27 4.84 -0.08
C HIS A 230 -23.17 5.48 0.76
N ARG A 231 -23.06 5.08 2.02
CA ARG A 231 -22.02 5.56 2.94
C ARG A 231 -21.24 4.40 3.56
N PRO A 232 -19.98 4.60 3.98
CA PRO A 232 -19.28 3.61 4.79
C PRO A 232 -19.97 3.37 6.12
N PHE A 233 -19.90 2.13 6.62
CA PHE A 233 -20.33 1.75 7.97
C PHE A 233 -19.48 2.43 9.04
N HIS A 234 -18.19 2.59 8.77
CA HIS A 234 -17.26 3.31 9.64
C HIS A 234 -16.30 4.15 8.80
N SER A 235 -16.03 5.37 9.24
CA SER A 235 -15.12 6.30 8.56
C SER A 235 -14.09 6.87 9.54
N TYR A 236 -12.84 6.92 9.09
CA TYR A 236 -11.73 7.58 9.76
C TYR A 236 -10.87 8.28 8.71
N THR A 237 -11.02 9.60 8.63
CA THR A 237 -10.53 10.39 7.48
C THR A 237 -9.08 10.82 7.65
N MET A 238 -8.40 11.13 6.54
CA MET A 238 -7.04 11.74 6.58
C MET A 238 -7.04 13.04 7.39
N LYS A 239 -8.08 13.88 7.24
CA LYS A 239 -8.22 15.12 8.01
C LYS A 239 -8.19 14.84 9.51
N GLN A 240 -8.99 13.89 9.97
CA GLN A 240 -9.01 13.52 11.38
C GLN A 240 -7.66 12.96 11.84
N ALA A 241 -7.06 12.07 11.06
CA ALA A 241 -5.75 11.49 11.38
C ALA A 241 -4.63 12.53 11.48
N ILE A 242 -4.67 13.58 10.65
CA ILE A 242 -3.75 14.73 10.74
C ILE A 242 -4.03 15.55 12.00
N GLN A 243 -5.31 15.87 12.27
CA GLN A 243 -5.71 16.67 13.44
C GLN A 243 -5.35 16.00 14.77
N GLU A 244 -5.41 14.67 14.82
CA GLU A 244 -5.03 13.87 15.98
C GLU A 244 -3.51 13.60 16.05
N GLY A 245 -2.73 14.04 15.05
CA GLY A 245 -1.27 13.87 15.01
C GLY A 245 -0.81 12.44 14.70
N PHE A 246 -1.68 11.59 14.17
CA PHE A 246 -1.37 10.21 13.84
C PHE A 246 -0.71 10.03 12.47
N ILE A 247 -0.95 10.97 11.54
CA ILE A 247 -0.23 11.10 10.27
C ILE A 247 0.22 12.55 10.09
N LEU A 248 1.29 12.76 9.33
CA LEU A 248 1.81 14.09 9.03
C LEU A 248 1.01 14.75 7.88
N ASP A 249 0.81 16.06 7.98
CA ASP A 249 0.29 16.85 6.87
C ASP A 249 1.40 17.11 5.84
N VAL A 250 1.47 16.27 4.82
CA VAL A 250 2.43 16.40 3.72
C VAL A 250 2.13 17.60 2.82
N LEU A 251 0.88 18.05 2.75
CA LEU A 251 0.49 19.18 1.89
C LEU A 251 1.04 20.50 2.43
N ARG A 252 1.25 20.61 3.74
CA ARG A 252 1.93 21.76 4.36
C ARG A 252 3.35 21.98 3.83
N TYR A 253 4.00 20.93 3.32
CA TYR A 253 5.37 20.95 2.78
C TYR A 253 5.43 20.64 1.29
N TYR A 254 4.29 20.55 0.61
CA TYR A 254 4.22 20.34 -0.83
C TYR A 254 4.66 21.61 -1.56
N THR A 255 5.81 21.54 -2.24
CA THR A 255 6.38 22.69 -2.94
C THR A 255 6.59 22.37 -4.42
N PRO A 256 5.75 22.90 -5.33
CA PRO A 256 6.01 22.81 -6.76
C PRO A 256 7.36 23.43 -7.13
N VAL A 257 8.08 22.85 -8.08
CA VAL A 257 9.41 23.33 -8.50
C VAL A 257 9.39 24.81 -8.90
N ASN A 258 8.33 25.26 -9.60
CA ASN A 258 8.17 26.66 -9.98
C ASN A 258 7.99 27.59 -8.77
N SER A 259 7.27 27.12 -7.74
CA SER A 259 7.08 27.87 -6.48
C SER A 259 8.38 27.90 -5.68
N TYR A 260 9.09 26.78 -5.60
CA TYR A 260 10.41 26.69 -4.96
C TYR A 260 11.39 27.66 -5.62
N TYR A 261 11.42 27.70 -6.96
CA TYR A 261 12.23 28.66 -7.71
C TYR A 261 11.88 30.12 -7.41
N ARG A 262 10.58 30.46 -7.34
CA ARG A 262 10.16 31.81 -6.95
C ARG A 262 10.61 32.15 -5.54
N LEU A 263 10.44 31.24 -4.57
CA LEU A 263 10.88 31.44 -3.19
C LEU A 263 12.39 31.71 -3.13
N VAL A 264 13.19 30.85 -3.75
CA VAL A 264 14.64 31.02 -3.82
C VAL A 264 15.04 32.36 -4.44
N LYS A 265 14.38 32.78 -5.54
CA LYS A 265 14.60 34.09 -6.17
C LYS A 265 14.24 35.28 -5.26
N THR A 266 13.31 35.09 -4.33
CA THR A 266 12.88 36.14 -3.39
C THR A 266 13.79 36.21 -2.16
N VAL A 267 14.35 35.06 -1.74
CA VAL A 267 15.26 34.92 -0.59
C VAL A 267 16.69 35.38 -0.91
N ASP A 268 17.09 35.50 -2.18
CA ASP A 268 18.35 36.15 -2.61
C ASP A 268 18.49 37.63 -2.16
N ALA A 269 17.46 38.22 -1.54
CA ALA A 269 17.52 39.52 -0.87
C ALA A 269 17.95 39.43 0.62
N ASP A 270 18.16 38.23 1.16
CA ASP A 270 18.55 37.96 2.56
C ASP A 270 19.98 37.36 2.62
N PRO A 271 20.98 38.06 3.22
CA PRO A 271 22.39 37.67 3.17
C PRO A 271 22.78 36.36 3.87
N GLU A 272 21.90 35.72 4.65
CA GLU A 272 22.26 34.56 5.49
C GLU A 272 22.07 33.17 4.83
N PHE A 273 21.56 33.08 3.59
CA PHE A 273 21.25 31.79 2.95
C PHE A 273 22.24 31.39 1.83
N ASP A 274 23.35 30.72 2.17
CA ASP A 274 24.38 30.31 1.20
C ASP A 274 24.07 28.97 0.50
N THR A 275 23.01 28.90 -0.31
CA THR A 275 22.71 27.72 -1.17
C THR A 275 23.00 27.99 -2.65
N LYS A 276 24.19 28.51 -2.97
CA LYS A 276 24.52 28.97 -4.33
C LYS A 276 24.44 27.88 -5.42
N ARG A 277 24.71 26.60 -5.09
CA ARG A 277 24.75 25.50 -6.09
C ARG A 277 23.36 25.01 -6.48
N ALA A 278 22.52 24.65 -5.52
CA ALA A 278 21.15 24.21 -5.75
C ALA A 278 20.33 25.31 -6.44
N THR A 279 20.45 26.55 -5.96
CA THR A 279 19.76 27.73 -6.51
C THR A 279 20.09 27.98 -7.98
N LYS A 280 21.38 27.93 -8.35
CA LYS A 280 21.83 28.16 -9.73
C LYS A 280 21.27 27.11 -10.71
N LYS A 281 21.21 25.85 -10.29
CA LYS A 281 20.71 24.74 -11.12
C LYS A 281 19.20 24.78 -11.29
N LEU A 282 18.49 25.06 -10.21
CA LEU A 282 17.05 25.29 -10.21
C LEU A 282 16.68 26.46 -11.15
N ARG A 283 17.46 27.53 -11.13
CA ARG A 283 17.29 28.67 -12.03
C ARG A 283 17.43 28.28 -13.50
N ARG A 284 18.51 27.56 -13.85
CA ARG A 284 18.69 27.04 -15.21
C ARG A 284 17.50 26.17 -15.62
N TYR A 285 17.07 25.23 -14.77
CA TYR A 285 15.95 24.33 -15.07
C TYR A 285 14.66 25.07 -15.44
N VAL A 286 14.29 26.09 -14.65
CA VAL A 286 13.04 26.86 -14.88
C VAL A 286 13.18 27.82 -16.06
N GLU A 287 14.34 28.47 -16.23
CA GLU A 287 14.52 29.49 -17.27
C GLU A 287 14.82 28.91 -18.67
N SER A 288 15.36 27.69 -18.77
CA SER A 288 15.75 27.09 -20.05
C SER A 288 14.76 26.06 -20.62
N ASN A 289 13.66 25.75 -19.91
CA ASN A 289 12.75 24.63 -20.24
C ASN A 289 13.48 23.27 -20.46
N ASP A 290 14.68 23.13 -19.92
CA ASP A 290 15.51 21.95 -20.15
C ASP A 290 15.08 20.85 -19.18
N HIS A 291 14.28 19.91 -19.69
CA HIS A 291 13.77 18.76 -18.93
C HIS A 291 14.81 17.64 -18.74
N ALA A 292 16.10 17.91 -18.94
CA ALA A 292 17.16 16.92 -18.77
C ALA A 292 17.11 16.27 -17.38
N ILE A 293 16.96 14.94 -17.37
CA ILE A 293 16.97 14.11 -16.15
C ILE A 293 18.19 14.39 -15.29
N ARG A 294 19.34 14.65 -15.93
CA ARG A 294 20.57 15.03 -15.24
C ARG A 294 20.34 16.22 -14.33
N LEU A 295 19.78 17.31 -14.84
CA LEU A 295 19.58 18.55 -14.08
C LEU A 295 18.60 18.34 -12.92
N LYS A 296 17.49 17.62 -13.16
CA LYS A 296 16.52 17.27 -12.11
C LYS A 296 17.17 16.44 -11.00
N ALA A 297 17.93 15.40 -11.36
CA ALA A 297 18.66 14.57 -10.41
C ALA A 297 19.66 15.39 -9.58
N GLU A 298 20.35 16.35 -10.19
CA GLU A 298 21.25 17.24 -9.47
C GLU A 298 20.53 18.09 -8.43
N ILE A 299 19.39 18.69 -8.80
CA ILE A 299 18.57 19.49 -7.89
C ILE A 299 18.09 18.64 -6.70
N MET A 300 17.57 17.43 -6.96
CA MET A 300 17.08 16.52 -5.92
C MET A 300 18.19 16.12 -4.94
N VAL A 301 19.38 15.78 -5.44
CA VAL A 301 20.52 15.38 -4.62
C VAL A 301 21.10 16.56 -3.85
N ASP A 302 21.23 17.74 -4.48
CA ASP A 302 21.69 18.97 -3.81
C ASP A 302 20.74 19.32 -2.66
N HIS A 303 19.43 19.39 -2.94
CA HIS A 303 18.42 19.64 -1.91
C HIS A 303 18.49 18.63 -0.78
N PHE A 304 18.59 17.33 -1.07
CA PHE A 304 18.68 16.31 -0.02
C PHE A 304 19.93 16.47 0.85
N HIS A 305 21.09 16.74 0.27
CA HIS A 305 22.31 16.93 1.05
C HIS A 305 22.28 18.22 1.87
N GLU A 306 21.85 19.33 1.26
CA GLU A 306 21.94 20.66 1.86
C GLU A 306 20.79 20.95 2.83
N GLN A 307 19.57 20.52 2.51
CA GLN A 307 18.36 20.87 3.27
C GLN A 307 17.84 19.74 4.17
N VAL A 308 18.32 18.51 3.97
CA VAL A 308 17.88 17.36 4.78
C VAL A 308 19.04 16.82 5.61
N LEU A 309 20.14 16.41 4.98
CA LEU A 309 21.25 15.77 5.68
C LEU A 309 22.10 16.78 6.48
N ALA A 310 22.48 17.91 5.89
CA ALA A 310 23.28 18.93 6.59
C ALA A 310 22.53 19.56 7.78
N LEU A 311 21.19 19.61 7.71
CA LEU A 311 20.32 20.03 8.82
C LEU A 311 19.99 18.89 9.80
N ASN A 312 20.64 17.74 9.68
CA ASN A 312 20.51 16.57 10.55
C ASN A 312 19.06 16.09 10.75
N LYS A 313 18.22 16.20 9.71
CA LYS A 313 16.82 15.73 9.76
C LYS A 313 16.78 14.22 10.01
N ILE A 314 15.82 13.76 10.81
CA ILE A 314 15.72 12.36 11.27
C ILE A 314 17.04 11.88 11.91
N GLY A 315 17.74 12.75 12.64
CA GLY A 315 19.03 12.42 13.27
C GLY A 315 20.10 11.98 12.27
N GLY A 316 20.06 12.50 11.04
CA GLY A 316 20.99 12.15 9.97
C GLY A 316 20.68 10.81 9.30
N GLN A 317 19.57 10.17 9.65
CA GLN A 317 19.12 8.89 9.09
C GLN A 317 18.05 9.04 8.00
N ALA A 318 17.77 10.27 7.56
CA ALA A 318 16.79 10.52 6.51
C ALA A 318 17.10 9.73 5.22
N ARG A 319 16.02 9.33 4.53
CA ARG A 319 15.99 8.72 3.20
C ARG A 319 15.13 9.56 2.26
N ALA A 320 15.42 9.47 0.97
CA ALA A 320 14.61 10.08 -0.07
C ALA A 320 14.04 9.03 -1.03
N MET A 321 12.84 9.28 -1.53
CA MET A 321 12.23 8.54 -2.62
C MET A 321 12.11 9.43 -3.86
N VAL A 322 12.42 8.90 -5.04
CA VAL A 322 12.20 9.56 -6.34
C VAL A 322 11.17 8.76 -7.10
N VAL A 323 9.98 9.35 -7.28
CA VAL A 323 8.85 8.73 -8.01
C VAL A 323 8.86 9.22 -9.44
N THR A 324 9.00 8.28 -10.37
CA THR A 324 9.18 8.56 -11.80
C THR A 324 7.99 8.06 -12.62
N SER A 325 7.85 8.55 -13.85
CA SER A 325 6.72 8.22 -14.72
C SER A 325 6.74 6.82 -15.33
N GLY A 326 7.84 6.06 -15.21
CA GLY A 326 7.95 4.70 -15.75
C GLY A 326 9.31 4.06 -15.50
N ILE A 327 9.45 2.79 -15.89
CA ILE A 327 10.66 1.97 -15.62
C ILE A 327 11.91 2.57 -16.26
N GLU A 328 11.83 2.94 -17.54
CA GLU A 328 12.95 3.57 -18.25
C GLU A 328 13.42 4.85 -17.53
N ARG A 329 12.48 5.68 -17.08
CA ARG A 329 12.78 6.91 -16.34
C ARG A 329 13.41 6.62 -14.99
N ALA A 330 12.95 5.61 -14.26
CA ALA A 330 13.57 5.17 -13.01
C ALA A 330 15.04 4.77 -13.23
N ILE A 331 15.33 4.02 -14.30
CA ILE A 331 16.70 3.61 -14.66
C ILE A 331 17.56 4.83 -15.03
N GLN A 332 17.03 5.75 -15.85
CA GLN A 332 17.73 6.99 -16.21
C GLN A 332 18.05 7.85 -14.97
N TYR A 333 17.11 7.99 -14.04
CA TYR A 333 17.34 8.66 -12.76
C TYR A 333 18.35 7.92 -11.90
N TYR A 334 18.32 6.59 -11.85
CA TYR A 334 19.29 5.78 -11.10
C TYR A 334 20.72 6.08 -11.54
N HIS A 335 20.97 6.07 -12.85
CA HIS A 335 22.29 6.42 -13.38
C HIS A 335 22.63 7.90 -13.15
N ALA A 336 21.69 8.82 -13.35
CA ALA A 336 21.95 10.26 -13.18
C ALA A 336 22.22 10.65 -11.73
N VAL A 337 21.47 10.09 -10.77
CA VAL A 337 21.67 10.27 -9.33
C VAL A 337 22.98 9.61 -8.90
N GLY A 338 23.25 8.36 -9.32
CA GLY A 338 24.48 7.65 -8.99
C GLY A 338 25.73 8.37 -9.49
N ALA A 339 25.73 8.82 -10.76
CA ALA A 339 26.80 9.61 -11.33
C ALA A 339 27.02 10.91 -10.54
N TYR A 340 25.95 11.62 -10.18
CA TYR A 340 26.11 12.84 -9.41
C TYR A 340 26.67 12.60 -8.02
N LEU A 341 26.15 11.59 -7.30
CA LEU A 341 26.64 11.23 -5.97
C LEU A 341 28.15 10.98 -6.01
N ALA A 342 28.64 10.28 -7.03
CA ALA A 342 30.08 10.08 -7.25
C ALA A 342 30.83 11.40 -7.54
N GLU A 343 30.33 12.26 -8.43
CA GLU A 343 30.95 13.56 -8.75
C GLU A 343 31.12 14.47 -7.52
N ARG A 344 30.14 14.49 -6.61
CA ARG A 344 30.23 15.24 -5.34
C ARG A 344 30.93 14.46 -4.22
N LYS A 345 31.46 13.27 -4.49
CA LYS A 345 32.14 12.41 -3.51
C LYS A 345 31.25 12.10 -2.31
N SER A 346 29.95 11.94 -2.54
CA SER A 346 29.00 11.54 -1.50
C SER A 346 29.31 10.09 -1.08
N PRO A 347 29.27 9.77 0.23
CA PRO A 347 29.41 8.39 0.69
C PRO A 347 28.15 7.56 0.39
N TYR A 348 27.07 8.20 -0.05
CA TYR A 348 25.75 7.57 -0.19
C TYR A 348 25.50 7.01 -1.58
N ARG A 349 24.59 6.03 -1.66
CA ARG A 349 24.18 5.34 -2.89
C ARG A 349 22.67 5.37 -3.08
N ALA A 350 22.27 5.14 -4.32
CA ALA A 350 20.88 4.95 -4.71
C ALA A 350 20.54 3.47 -4.93
N ILE A 351 19.26 3.13 -4.84
CA ILE A 351 18.65 1.85 -5.20
C ILE A 351 17.56 2.15 -6.24
N VAL A 352 17.41 1.29 -7.25
CA VAL A 352 16.30 1.36 -8.21
C VAL A 352 15.30 0.22 -7.99
N ALA A 353 14.01 0.52 -8.11
CA ALA A 353 12.93 -0.45 -7.92
C ALA A 353 11.88 -0.40 -9.03
N PHE A 354 11.66 -1.55 -9.67
CA PHE A 354 10.64 -1.80 -10.70
C PHE A 354 10.29 -3.29 -10.79
N SER A 355 9.25 -3.64 -11.55
CA SER A 355 8.84 -5.05 -11.70
C SER A 355 9.33 -5.60 -13.04
N GLY A 356 9.74 -6.86 -13.03
CA GLY A 356 10.12 -7.59 -14.25
C GLY A 356 11.51 -7.25 -14.79
N GLU A 357 11.73 -7.68 -16.02
CA GLU A 357 12.89 -7.36 -16.84
C GLU A 357 12.54 -6.18 -17.77
N HIS A 358 13.50 -5.30 -18.03
CA HIS A 358 13.34 -4.19 -18.95
C HIS A 358 14.55 -4.09 -19.88
N GLU A 359 14.32 -3.68 -21.11
CA GLU A 359 15.40 -3.42 -22.06
C GLU A 359 15.90 -1.99 -21.90
N PHE A 360 17.20 -1.81 -21.70
CA PHE A 360 17.82 -0.50 -21.54
C PHE A 360 19.19 -0.49 -22.21
N ARG A 361 19.36 0.33 -23.26
CA ARG A 361 20.60 0.44 -24.05
C ARG A 361 21.09 -0.93 -24.55
N ASP A 362 20.19 -1.66 -25.21
CA ASP A 362 20.44 -2.98 -25.81
C ASP A 362 20.84 -4.08 -24.80
N ALA A 363 20.57 -3.86 -23.51
CA ALA A 363 20.78 -4.83 -22.45
C ALA A 363 19.49 -5.06 -21.66
N LYS A 364 19.22 -6.32 -21.35
CA LYS A 364 18.17 -6.71 -20.41
C LYS A 364 18.64 -6.45 -18.98
N VAL A 365 17.88 -5.63 -18.26
CA VAL A 365 18.18 -5.24 -16.88
C VAL A 365 17.04 -5.58 -15.95
N THR A 366 17.40 -5.91 -14.72
CA THR A 366 16.50 -6.17 -13.60
C THR A 366 16.93 -5.33 -12.40
N GLU A 367 16.10 -5.24 -11.37
CA GLU A 367 16.50 -4.65 -10.09
C GLU A 367 17.77 -5.32 -9.55
N ALA A 368 17.85 -6.65 -9.64
CA ALA A 368 18.97 -7.40 -9.10
C ALA A 368 20.28 -7.09 -9.85
N SER A 369 20.23 -7.01 -11.18
CA SER A 369 21.41 -6.69 -11.99
C SER A 369 21.87 -5.24 -11.79
N LEU A 370 20.95 -4.30 -11.58
CA LEU A 370 21.29 -2.88 -11.40
C LEU A 370 21.75 -2.55 -9.98
N ASN A 371 21.12 -3.14 -8.96
CA ASN A 371 21.43 -2.86 -7.56
C ASN A 371 22.59 -3.71 -7.02
N GLY A 372 22.87 -4.86 -7.65
CA GLY A 372 23.89 -5.81 -7.21
C GLY A 372 23.46 -6.71 -6.05
N PHE A 373 22.17 -6.76 -5.73
CA PHE A 373 21.59 -7.62 -4.69
C PHE A 373 20.14 -8.00 -5.05
N PRO A 374 19.59 -9.10 -4.48
CA PRO A 374 18.24 -9.57 -4.80
C PRO A 374 17.14 -8.53 -4.54
N SER A 375 16.14 -8.45 -5.44
CA SER A 375 14.98 -7.55 -5.31
C SER A 375 14.26 -7.60 -3.96
N LYS A 376 14.20 -8.78 -3.35
CA LYS A 376 13.55 -9.00 -2.05
C LYS A 376 14.23 -8.24 -0.91
N ASP A 377 15.52 -7.90 -1.06
CA ASP A 377 16.32 -7.28 -0.01
C ASP A 377 16.26 -5.74 -0.11
N ILE A 378 15.58 -5.14 -1.11
CA ILE A 378 15.50 -3.67 -1.29
C ILE A 378 15.01 -2.95 -0.03
N VAL A 379 13.98 -3.49 0.62
CA VAL A 379 13.38 -2.91 1.83
C VAL A 379 14.37 -2.89 2.99
N ASP A 380 15.18 -3.94 3.14
CA ASP A 380 16.18 -4.01 4.20
C ASP A 380 17.41 -3.14 3.84
N GLN A 381 17.83 -3.16 2.58
CA GLN A 381 19.01 -2.43 2.12
C GLN A 381 18.84 -0.91 2.22
N ILE A 382 17.66 -0.38 1.89
CA ILE A 382 17.42 1.07 1.96
C ILE A 382 17.50 1.62 3.39
N GLU A 383 17.31 0.79 4.44
CA GLU A 383 17.48 1.21 5.84
C GLU A 383 18.96 1.32 6.25
N THR A 384 19.86 0.73 5.48
CA THR A 384 21.28 0.64 5.81
C THR A 384 22.10 1.66 5.05
N ASP A 385 23.27 2.01 5.59
CA ASP A 385 24.27 2.74 4.84
C ASP A 385 24.99 1.79 3.87
N PRO A 386 25.34 2.25 2.65
CA PRO A 386 25.32 3.65 2.18
C PRO A 386 24.01 4.10 1.51
N TYR A 387 22.95 3.31 1.48
CA TYR A 387 21.79 3.57 0.63
C TYR A 387 20.88 4.66 1.20
N ARG A 388 20.70 5.78 0.47
CA ARG A 388 19.88 6.92 0.90
C ARG A 388 18.77 7.33 -0.06
N PHE A 389 18.84 6.91 -1.32
CA PHE A 389 17.88 7.25 -2.36
C PHE A 389 17.20 5.99 -2.90
N LEU A 390 15.88 5.95 -2.86
CA LEU A 390 15.07 4.90 -3.46
C LEU A 390 14.36 5.46 -4.69
N ILE A 391 14.71 4.97 -5.88
CA ILE A 391 14.19 5.46 -7.16
C ILE A 391 13.19 4.45 -7.69
N CYS A 392 11.95 4.87 -7.89
CA CYS A 392 10.84 3.97 -8.20
C CYS A 392 10.09 4.40 -9.46
N ALA A 393 9.65 3.40 -10.22
CA ALA A 393 8.49 3.53 -11.10
C ALA A 393 7.22 3.37 -10.23
N ASP A 394 6.41 2.34 -10.43
CA ASP A 394 5.15 2.11 -9.67
C ASP A 394 5.31 1.31 -8.36
N LYS A 395 6.51 0.79 -8.07
CA LYS A 395 6.76 0.06 -6.82
C LYS A 395 6.82 1.01 -5.62
N PHE A 396 6.46 0.49 -4.44
CA PHE A 396 6.56 1.18 -3.14
C PHE A 396 5.73 2.48 -2.99
N GLN A 397 4.84 2.80 -3.94
CA GLN A 397 3.84 3.87 -3.80
C GLN A 397 2.62 3.44 -2.96
N THR A 398 2.42 2.13 -2.75
CA THR A 398 1.33 1.58 -1.93
C THR A 398 1.87 0.55 -0.96
N GLY A 399 1.36 0.57 0.27
CA GLY A 399 1.65 -0.44 1.30
C GLY A 399 3.10 -0.50 1.80
N TYR A 400 3.96 0.44 1.39
CA TYR A 400 5.33 0.54 1.87
C TYR A 400 5.42 1.54 3.02
N ASP A 401 5.83 1.08 4.20
CA ASP A 401 6.05 1.91 5.39
C ASP A 401 7.54 1.97 5.71
N GLN A 402 8.12 3.16 5.62
CA GLN A 402 9.52 3.41 5.89
C GLN A 402 9.67 4.63 6.81
N PRO A 403 9.88 4.42 8.13
CA PRO A 403 9.99 5.51 9.11
C PRO A 403 11.12 6.51 8.84
N LEU A 404 12.17 6.10 8.10
CA LEU A 404 13.28 6.96 7.73
C LEU A 404 13.02 7.78 6.45
N LEU A 405 11.93 7.52 5.73
CA LEU A 405 11.59 8.24 4.51
C LEU A 405 11.09 9.65 4.86
N HIS A 406 11.92 10.66 4.57
CA HIS A 406 11.63 12.06 4.90
C HIS A 406 11.19 12.87 3.68
N SER A 407 11.84 12.64 2.53
CA SER A 407 11.63 13.45 1.33
C SER A 407 11.16 12.60 0.16
N MET A 408 10.12 13.03 -0.53
CA MET A 408 9.68 12.44 -1.79
C MET A 408 9.78 13.48 -2.91
N TYR A 409 10.51 13.12 -3.97
CA TYR A 409 10.61 13.89 -5.20
C TYR A 409 9.73 13.22 -6.26
N VAL A 410 8.77 13.95 -6.81
CA VAL A 410 7.80 13.39 -7.76
C VAL A 410 8.03 14.02 -9.13
N ASP A 411 8.50 13.22 -10.09
CA ASP A 411 8.60 13.56 -11.52
C ASP A 411 7.59 12.71 -12.32
N LYS A 412 6.33 12.83 -11.93
CA LYS A 412 5.19 12.10 -12.49
C LYS A 412 3.92 12.91 -12.29
N ALA A 413 3.02 12.89 -13.27
CA ALA A 413 1.68 13.40 -13.09
C ALA A 413 0.90 12.45 -12.14
N LEU A 414 0.48 12.97 -10.98
CA LEU A 414 -0.35 12.25 -10.03
C LEU A 414 -1.80 12.73 -10.15
N SER A 415 -2.74 11.78 -10.22
CA SER A 415 -4.17 12.09 -10.26
C SER A 415 -4.98 11.02 -9.54
N GLY A 416 -6.16 11.43 -9.03
CA GLY A 416 -7.07 10.56 -8.31
C GLY A 416 -6.41 9.83 -7.14
N ILE A 417 -6.65 8.53 -7.05
CA ILE A 417 -6.18 7.69 -5.93
C ILE A 417 -4.66 7.60 -5.87
N LYS A 418 -3.97 7.59 -7.02
CA LYS A 418 -2.51 7.54 -7.06
C LYS A 418 -1.87 8.75 -6.35
N ALA A 419 -2.52 9.91 -6.39
CA ALA A 419 -2.07 11.11 -5.69
C ALA A 419 -2.29 11.08 -4.18
N VAL A 420 -3.20 10.21 -3.69
CA VAL A 420 -3.46 10.02 -2.26
C VAL A 420 -2.54 8.96 -1.67
N GLN A 421 -2.18 7.95 -2.48
CA GLN A 421 -1.32 6.85 -2.08
C GLN A 421 0.16 7.20 -2.13
N THR A 422 0.57 7.90 -3.20
CA THR A 422 1.92 8.48 -3.33
C THR A 422 2.05 9.65 -2.36
#